data_AF-A0A357YMT3-F1
#
_entry.id   AF-A0A357YMT3-F1
#
_cell.length_a   1.000
_cell.length_b   1.000
_cell.length_c   1.000
_cell.angle_alpha   90.00
_cell.angle_beta   90.00
_cell.angle_gamma   90.00
#
_symmetry.space_group_name_H-M   'P 1'
#
loop_
_entity.id
_entity.type
_entity.pdbx_description
1 polymer ?
#
loop_
_entity_poly.entity_id
_entity_poly.type
_entity_poly.pdbx_seq_one_letter_code
_entity_poly.pdbx_strand_id
1 'polypeptide(L)'
;MTPSAMASTEEQQTNLTKDAAQLKIEALEAELGEEGMKKVADYLELQASLPDVVKCMPFRGLAFAATDPESQAIKMGYIDNFDVSEKEKERYKAGLQDIWDRYPDKITKDDYAFMSELGPMIEEEALKEHPVIRIMWSSGKCHPDFAYYACDGSAYRNYASNVAGDPDDDGFESSTFNRYYNHYWDAPNKNRYIGGAPSRCYEFANSAISAKNNGYQATAHQNFGYSSHYLSDTGNPFHSAGALDQFYNFVINKFNGVNHDLYETYIYDRWNTGYNFGGYVSGNTQSITVTEPGQAVKNNADYSAQFYDYIWDQINNDPQGFASDASVGYYTAQCVRQTAKYNHGLYDYIM
;
A
#
# COMPACT_ATOMS: atom_id res chain seq x y z
N MET A 1 4.62 -7.69 -34.38
CA MET A 1 5.91 -7.77 -33.67
C MET A 1 5.67 -7.23 -32.28
N THR A 2 5.55 -8.14 -31.33
CA THR A 2 5.34 -7.92 -29.90
C THR A 2 6.69 -7.64 -29.21
N PRO A 3 6.79 -6.70 -28.26
CA PRO A 3 7.90 -6.69 -27.32
C PRO A 3 7.63 -7.77 -26.26
N SER A 4 8.55 -8.74 -26.21
CA SER A 4 8.61 -9.81 -25.21
C SER A 4 9.00 -9.21 -23.86
N ALA A 5 8.26 -9.56 -22.82
CA ALA A 5 8.79 -9.58 -21.46
C ALA A 5 10.03 -10.49 -21.49
N MET A 6 11.18 -9.93 -21.13
CA MET A 6 12.36 -10.73 -20.80
C MET A 6 12.51 -10.71 -19.29
N ALA A 7 12.67 -11.92 -18.76
CA ALA A 7 13.11 -12.22 -17.43
C ALA A 7 14.24 -11.27 -17.00
N SER A 8 14.12 -10.77 -15.77
CA SER A 8 15.22 -10.17 -15.03
C SER A 8 16.43 -11.09 -15.13
N THR A 9 17.43 -10.67 -15.90
CA THR A 9 18.75 -11.29 -15.93
C THR A 9 19.32 -11.30 -14.52
N GLU A 10 19.58 -12.50 -14.00
CA GLU A 10 20.60 -12.69 -12.97
C GLU A 10 21.94 -12.09 -13.44
N GLU A 11 22.67 -11.55 -12.47
CA GLU A 11 24.04 -11.01 -12.52
C GLU A 11 24.26 -9.61 -13.12
N GLN A 12 23.97 -8.61 -12.28
CA GLN A 12 25.07 -7.77 -11.79
C GLN A 12 25.07 -7.78 -10.24
N GLN A 13 25.41 -8.94 -9.66
CA GLN A 13 25.80 -9.04 -8.27
C GLN A 13 27.20 -8.43 -8.11
N THR A 14 27.30 -7.10 -8.19
CA THR A 14 28.41 -6.43 -7.50
C THR A 14 28.20 -6.68 -6.02
N ASN A 15 29.18 -7.26 -5.32
CA ASN A 15 29.20 -7.49 -3.86
C ASN A 15 28.61 -6.29 -3.07
N LEU A 16 27.29 -6.25 -2.91
CA LEU A 16 26.60 -5.36 -2.01
C LEU A 16 26.53 -6.12 -0.70
N THR A 17 27.29 -5.65 0.29
CA THR A 17 27.15 -6.13 1.67
C THR A 17 25.68 -6.04 2.05
N LYS A 18 25.07 -7.18 2.38
CA LYS A 18 23.67 -7.22 2.84
C LYS A 18 23.55 -6.38 4.10
N ASP A 19 22.56 -5.48 4.12
CA ASP A 19 22.24 -4.70 5.31
C ASP A 19 21.33 -5.50 6.26
N ALA A 20 21.10 -4.95 7.45
CA ALA A 20 20.31 -5.64 8.47
C ALA A 20 18.85 -5.84 8.01
N ALA A 21 18.30 -4.92 7.22
CA ALA A 21 16.96 -5.03 6.65
C ALA A 21 16.85 -6.19 5.64
N GLN A 22 17.86 -6.38 4.77
CA GLN A 22 17.91 -7.52 3.84
C GLN A 22 18.02 -8.85 4.60
N LEU A 23 18.86 -8.93 5.63
CA LEU A 23 18.99 -10.15 6.44
C LEU A 23 17.69 -10.51 7.17
N LYS A 24 16.91 -9.52 7.61
CA LYS A 24 15.58 -9.75 8.20
C LYS A 24 14.57 -10.30 7.20
N ILE A 25 14.57 -9.80 5.96
CA ILE A 25 13.73 -10.36 4.89
C ILE A 25 14.09 -11.82 4.63
N GLU A 26 15.38 -12.14 4.52
CA GLU A 26 15.83 -13.52 4.31
C GLU A 26 15.46 -14.45 5.47
N ALA A 27 15.42 -13.94 6.70
CA ALA A 27 14.92 -14.70 7.85
C ALA A 27 13.41 -15.01 7.72
N LEU A 28 12.59 -14.05 7.28
CA LEU A 28 11.17 -14.31 7.00
C LEU A 28 10.98 -15.30 5.85
N GLU A 29 11.78 -15.21 4.79
CA GLU A 29 11.75 -16.16 3.67
C GLU A 29 12.09 -17.58 4.14
N ALA A 30 13.06 -17.70 5.06
CA ALA A 30 13.39 -18.98 5.69
C ALA A 30 12.28 -19.52 6.60
N GLU A 31 11.56 -18.64 7.32
CA GLU A 31 10.40 -19.01 8.15
C GLU A 31 9.20 -19.48 7.30
N LEU A 32 8.93 -18.80 6.17
CA LEU A 32 7.92 -19.21 5.19
C LEU A 32 8.28 -20.56 4.53
N GLY A 33 9.58 -20.82 4.37
CA GLY A 33 10.09 -22.02 3.72
C GLY A 33 9.76 -22.09 2.23
N GLU A 34 10.16 -23.19 1.59
CA GLU A 34 10.01 -23.36 0.14
C GLU A 34 8.55 -23.30 -0.33
N GLU A 35 7.63 -23.92 0.43
CA GLU A 35 6.21 -23.91 0.09
C GLU A 35 5.59 -22.50 0.24
N GLY A 36 5.90 -21.79 1.32
CA GLY A 36 5.43 -20.42 1.52
C GLY A 36 5.97 -19.47 0.45
N MET A 37 7.26 -19.58 0.13
CA MET A 37 7.88 -18.77 -0.93
C MET A 37 7.35 -19.11 -2.31
N LYS A 38 6.95 -20.35 -2.57
CA LYS A 38 6.25 -20.71 -3.79
C LYS A 38 4.87 -20.02 -3.88
N LYS A 39 4.09 -20.02 -2.79
CA LYS A 39 2.80 -19.31 -2.74
C LYS A 39 2.96 -17.80 -2.98
N VAL A 40 4.00 -17.20 -2.42
CA VAL A 40 4.38 -15.81 -2.68
C VAL A 40 4.68 -15.58 -4.16
N ALA A 41 5.49 -16.44 -4.77
CA ALA A 41 5.84 -16.32 -6.19
C ALA A 41 4.62 -16.48 -7.10
N ASP A 42 3.78 -17.50 -6.86
CA ASP A 42 2.55 -17.76 -7.61
C ASP A 42 1.58 -16.56 -7.48
N TYR A 43 1.45 -15.97 -6.29
CA TYR A 43 0.65 -14.76 -6.06
C TYR A 43 1.17 -13.57 -6.86
N LEU A 44 2.48 -13.30 -6.82
CA LEU A 44 3.08 -12.17 -7.52
C LEU A 44 2.99 -12.34 -9.05
N GLU A 45 3.15 -13.56 -9.56
CA GLU A 45 2.95 -13.88 -10.97
C GLU A 45 1.50 -13.61 -11.39
N LEU A 46 0.52 -14.05 -10.59
CA LEU A 46 -0.88 -13.74 -10.82
C LEU A 46 -1.11 -12.24 -10.89
N GLN A 47 -0.70 -11.49 -9.85
CA GLN A 47 -0.89 -10.03 -9.76
C GLN A 47 -0.25 -9.28 -10.95
N ALA A 48 0.94 -9.70 -11.39
CA ALA A 48 1.59 -9.15 -12.57
C ALA A 48 0.77 -9.39 -13.84
N SER A 49 0.22 -10.60 -13.99
CA SER A 49 -0.57 -11.04 -15.16
C SER A 49 -1.99 -10.48 -15.24
N LEU A 50 -2.54 -9.95 -14.13
CA LEU A 50 -3.93 -9.48 -14.10
C LEU A 50 -4.21 -8.43 -15.19
N PRO A 51 -5.30 -8.58 -15.95
CA PRO A 51 -5.74 -7.56 -16.90
C PRO A 51 -6.01 -6.21 -16.22
N ASP A 52 -5.80 -5.11 -16.94
CA ASP A 52 -6.06 -3.75 -16.42
C ASP A 52 -7.51 -3.59 -15.90
N VAL A 53 -8.47 -4.27 -16.54
CA VAL A 53 -9.87 -4.26 -16.11
C VAL A 53 -10.07 -4.89 -14.73
N VAL A 54 -9.27 -5.89 -14.36
CA VAL A 54 -9.27 -6.49 -13.01
C VAL A 54 -8.52 -5.57 -12.05
N LYS A 55 -7.34 -5.08 -12.44
CA LYS A 55 -6.51 -4.20 -11.61
C LYS A 55 -7.26 -2.93 -11.17
N CYS A 56 -8.14 -2.39 -12.02
CA CYS A 56 -8.93 -1.20 -11.73
C CYS A 56 -10.37 -1.49 -11.23
N MET A 57 -10.71 -2.75 -10.95
CA MET A 57 -12.04 -3.13 -10.47
C MET A 57 -12.28 -2.60 -9.04
N PRO A 58 -13.42 -1.95 -8.77
CA PRO A 58 -13.81 -1.61 -7.41
C PRO A 58 -13.93 -2.89 -6.58
N PHE A 59 -13.38 -2.89 -5.35
CA PHE A 59 -13.40 -4.06 -4.46
C PHE A 59 -12.79 -5.31 -5.11
N ARG A 60 -11.73 -5.15 -5.92
CA ARG A 60 -11.04 -6.25 -6.61
C ARG A 60 -10.55 -7.39 -5.70
N GLY A 61 -10.36 -7.14 -4.40
CA GLY A 61 -10.11 -8.20 -3.40
C GLY A 61 -11.24 -9.25 -3.34
N LEU A 62 -12.50 -8.86 -3.60
CA LEU A 62 -13.61 -9.81 -3.73
C LEU A 62 -13.47 -10.72 -4.94
N ALA A 63 -12.94 -10.22 -6.06
CA ALA A 63 -12.68 -11.04 -7.23
C ALA A 63 -11.48 -11.97 -6.99
N PHE A 64 -10.46 -11.47 -6.28
CA PHE A 64 -9.28 -12.25 -5.88
C PHE A 64 -9.63 -13.46 -5.00
N ALA A 65 -10.71 -13.39 -4.20
CA ALA A 65 -11.22 -14.54 -3.45
C ALA A 65 -11.51 -15.78 -4.33
N ALA A 66 -11.62 -15.65 -5.65
CA ALA A 66 -11.68 -16.77 -6.59
C ALA A 66 -10.49 -17.75 -6.47
N THR A 67 -9.37 -17.29 -5.93
CA THR A 67 -8.13 -18.07 -5.80
C THR A 67 -8.11 -18.99 -4.58
N ASP A 68 -9.06 -18.83 -3.66
CA ASP A 68 -9.12 -19.59 -2.41
C ASP A 68 -10.56 -20.03 -2.07
N PRO A 69 -10.87 -21.34 -2.10
CA PRO A 69 -12.18 -21.85 -1.76
C PRO A 69 -12.66 -21.50 -0.34
N GLU A 70 -11.75 -21.32 0.63
CA GLU A 70 -12.13 -20.91 1.98
C GLU A 70 -12.64 -19.47 1.98
N SER A 71 -11.90 -18.55 1.35
CA SER A 71 -12.34 -17.18 1.11
C SER A 71 -13.68 -17.12 0.39
N GLN A 72 -13.91 -17.95 -0.63
CA GLN A 72 -15.21 -18.04 -1.31
C GLN A 72 -16.33 -18.42 -0.34
N ALA A 73 -16.13 -19.45 0.47
CA ALA A 73 -17.11 -19.92 1.44
C ALA A 73 -17.44 -18.84 2.48
N ILE A 74 -16.43 -18.11 2.96
CA ILE A 74 -16.60 -17.00 3.89
C ILE A 74 -17.45 -15.89 3.27
N LYS A 75 -17.14 -15.43 2.05
CA LYS A 75 -17.92 -14.37 1.40
C LYS A 75 -19.36 -14.80 1.14
N MET A 76 -19.58 -16.06 0.77
CA MET A 76 -20.93 -16.62 0.61
C MET A 76 -21.70 -16.64 1.93
N GLY A 77 -21.03 -16.91 3.05
CA GLY A 77 -21.60 -16.82 4.39
C GLY A 77 -21.95 -15.40 4.80
N TYR A 78 -21.15 -14.39 4.43
CA TYR A 78 -21.51 -12.99 4.66
C TYR A 78 -22.78 -12.59 3.93
N ILE A 79 -22.95 -13.02 2.67
CA ILE A 79 -24.17 -12.73 1.91
C ILE A 79 -25.43 -13.30 2.58
N ASP A 80 -25.33 -14.43 3.30
CA ASP A 80 -26.46 -15.00 4.04
C ASP A 80 -26.97 -14.08 5.17
N ASN A 81 -26.08 -13.23 5.71
CA ASN A 81 -26.37 -12.34 6.83
C ASN A 81 -26.89 -10.97 6.41
N PHE A 82 -26.91 -10.65 5.11
CA PHE A 82 -27.38 -9.36 4.61
C PHE A 82 -28.85 -9.11 4.98
N ASP A 83 -29.18 -7.86 5.35
CA ASP A 83 -30.56 -7.41 5.60
C ASP A 83 -31.28 -7.07 4.29
N VAL A 84 -31.42 -8.06 3.41
CA VAL A 84 -32.11 -8.00 2.12
C VAL A 84 -32.97 -9.23 1.92
N SER A 85 -33.83 -9.22 0.89
CA SER A 85 -34.67 -10.39 0.60
C SER A 85 -33.84 -11.62 0.21
N GLU A 86 -34.33 -12.82 0.48
CA GLU A 86 -33.66 -14.07 0.08
C GLU A 86 -33.38 -14.13 -1.43
N LYS A 87 -34.28 -13.57 -2.25
CA LYS A 87 -34.08 -13.46 -3.70
C LYS A 87 -32.88 -12.56 -4.04
N GLU A 88 -32.66 -11.49 -3.28
CA GLU A 88 -31.49 -10.62 -3.47
C GLU A 88 -30.21 -11.31 -3.03
N LYS A 89 -30.23 -12.07 -1.92
CA LYS A 89 -29.09 -12.91 -1.51
C LYS A 89 -28.73 -13.92 -2.59
N GLU A 90 -29.70 -14.64 -3.14
CA GLU A 90 -29.49 -15.56 -4.27
C GLU A 90 -28.88 -14.85 -5.49
N ARG A 91 -29.36 -13.64 -5.83
CA ARG A 91 -28.79 -12.81 -6.91
C ARG A 91 -27.32 -12.47 -6.63
N TYR A 92 -26.98 -12.04 -5.41
CA TYR A 92 -25.61 -11.69 -5.05
C TYR A 92 -24.69 -12.90 -5.08
N LYS A 93 -25.11 -14.05 -4.54
CA LYS A 93 -24.35 -15.29 -4.60
C LYS A 93 -24.11 -15.73 -6.04
N ALA A 94 -25.15 -15.75 -6.87
CA ALA A 94 -25.02 -16.14 -8.27
C ALA A 94 -24.11 -15.18 -9.06
N GLY A 95 -24.24 -13.87 -8.83
CA GLY A 95 -23.39 -12.86 -9.47
C GLY A 95 -21.92 -12.96 -9.04
N LEU A 96 -21.66 -13.16 -7.74
CA LEU A 96 -20.29 -13.32 -7.24
C LEU A 96 -19.64 -14.62 -7.73
N GLN A 97 -20.40 -15.71 -7.78
CA GLN A 97 -19.92 -16.97 -8.37
C GLN A 97 -19.56 -16.81 -9.85
N ASP A 98 -20.39 -16.10 -10.63
CA ASP A 98 -20.09 -15.81 -12.05
C ASP A 98 -18.80 -14.99 -12.23
N ILE A 99 -18.54 -14.03 -11.34
CA ILE A 99 -17.27 -13.29 -11.30
C ILE A 99 -16.10 -14.25 -11.08
N TRP A 100 -16.20 -15.15 -10.10
CA TRP A 100 -15.14 -16.10 -9.79
C TRP A 100 -14.88 -17.11 -10.91
N ASP A 101 -15.93 -17.62 -11.56
CA ASP A 101 -15.82 -18.56 -12.68
C ASP A 101 -15.13 -17.94 -13.91
N ARG A 102 -15.15 -16.60 -14.01
CA ARG A 102 -14.53 -15.82 -15.09
C ARG A 102 -13.18 -15.23 -14.73
N TYR A 103 -12.80 -15.20 -13.46
CA TYR A 103 -11.57 -14.57 -12.99
C TYR A 103 -10.33 -15.37 -13.44
N PRO A 104 -9.23 -14.71 -13.84
CA PRO A 104 -9.10 -13.26 -14.08
C PRO A 104 -9.44 -12.83 -15.52
N ASP A 105 -9.50 -13.78 -16.46
CA ASP A 105 -9.36 -13.51 -17.90
C ASP A 105 -10.61 -12.96 -18.59
N LYS A 106 -11.80 -13.19 -18.02
CA LYS A 106 -13.09 -12.88 -18.65
C LYS A 106 -13.88 -11.82 -17.90
N ILE A 107 -13.18 -11.02 -17.09
CA ILE A 107 -13.75 -9.86 -16.40
C ILE A 107 -13.92 -8.70 -17.37
N THR A 108 -15.00 -7.92 -17.22
CA THR A 108 -15.32 -6.76 -18.04
C THR A 108 -15.70 -5.55 -17.18
N LYS A 109 -15.80 -4.36 -17.80
CA LYS A 109 -16.22 -3.15 -17.07
C LYS A 109 -17.69 -3.17 -16.65
N ASP A 110 -18.51 -4.00 -17.28
CA ASP A 110 -19.92 -4.14 -16.90
C ASP A 110 -20.07 -4.75 -15.50
N ASP A 111 -19.04 -5.48 -15.04
CA ASP A 111 -18.98 -6.06 -13.70
C ASP A 111 -18.81 -5.00 -12.60
N TYR A 112 -18.32 -3.80 -12.92
CA TYR A 112 -17.96 -2.80 -11.91
C TYR A 112 -19.15 -2.29 -11.12
N ALA A 113 -20.31 -2.20 -11.74
CA ALA A 113 -21.54 -1.79 -11.08
C ALA A 113 -21.94 -2.81 -10.01
N PHE A 114 -21.94 -4.10 -10.36
CA PHE A 114 -22.21 -5.18 -9.42
C PHE A 114 -21.19 -5.21 -8.27
N MET A 115 -19.89 -5.11 -8.58
CA MET A 115 -18.85 -5.11 -7.54
C MET A 115 -18.92 -3.88 -6.63
N SER A 116 -19.32 -2.72 -7.16
CA SER A 116 -19.52 -1.50 -6.35
C SER A 116 -20.77 -1.53 -5.49
N GLU A 117 -21.78 -2.30 -5.91
CA GLU A 117 -23.00 -2.54 -5.13
C GLU A 117 -22.72 -3.55 -4.01
N LEU A 118 -22.08 -4.68 -4.32
CA LEU A 118 -21.82 -5.78 -3.38
C LEU A 118 -20.68 -5.48 -2.39
N GLY A 119 -19.61 -4.84 -2.85
CA GLY A 119 -18.40 -4.56 -2.08
C GLY A 119 -18.63 -3.95 -0.70
N PRO A 120 -19.34 -2.82 -0.60
CA PRO A 120 -19.63 -2.18 0.67
C PRO A 120 -20.41 -3.09 1.64
N MET A 121 -21.33 -3.91 1.14
CA MET A 121 -22.14 -4.81 1.96
C MET A 121 -21.29 -5.95 2.54
N ILE A 122 -20.33 -6.46 1.77
CA ILE A 122 -19.38 -7.46 2.28
C ILE A 122 -18.50 -6.84 3.37
N GLU A 123 -17.92 -5.66 3.14
CA GLU A 123 -17.10 -5.00 4.16
C GLU A 123 -17.90 -4.68 5.42
N GLU A 124 -19.13 -4.19 5.28
CA GLU A 124 -20.03 -3.91 6.41
C GLU A 124 -20.28 -5.16 7.25
N GLU A 125 -20.60 -6.30 6.62
CA GLU A 125 -20.85 -7.55 7.35
C GLU A 125 -19.57 -8.14 7.95
N ALA A 126 -18.46 -8.14 7.22
CA ALA A 126 -17.17 -8.64 7.70
C ALA A 126 -16.65 -7.85 8.90
N LEU A 127 -16.89 -6.54 8.92
CA LEU A 127 -16.29 -5.61 9.87
C LEU A 127 -17.30 -5.04 10.89
N LYS A 128 -18.52 -5.57 10.96
CA LYS A 128 -19.60 -5.04 11.81
C LYS A 128 -19.24 -4.90 13.30
N GLU A 129 -18.36 -5.77 13.81
CA GLU A 129 -17.89 -5.75 15.21
C GLU A 129 -16.68 -4.84 15.42
N HIS A 130 -16.17 -4.21 14.36
CA HIS A 130 -14.97 -3.39 14.36
C HIS A 130 -15.35 -1.93 14.09
N PRO A 131 -15.15 -1.03 15.07
CA PRO A 131 -15.38 0.39 14.83
C PRO A 131 -14.37 0.96 13.84
N VAL A 132 -14.71 2.07 13.17
CA VAL A 132 -13.74 2.92 12.45
C VAL A 132 -12.70 3.42 13.46
N ILE A 133 -11.43 3.10 13.24
CA ILE A 133 -10.31 3.43 14.13
C ILE A 133 -9.49 4.50 13.42
N ARG A 134 -9.46 5.72 13.96
CA ARG A 134 -8.73 6.86 13.35
C ARG A 134 -7.36 6.46 12.78
N ILE A 135 -7.04 6.99 11.60
CA ILE A 135 -5.75 6.90 10.86
C ILE A 135 -4.55 6.86 11.81
N MET A 136 -3.73 5.80 11.72
CA MET A 136 -2.59 5.56 12.62
C MET A 136 -1.25 5.39 11.91
N TRP A 137 -1.23 5.20 10.58
CA TRP A 137 0.02 5.18 9.80
C TRP A 137 0.70 6.57 9.80
N SER A 138 -0.02 7.63 10.14
CA SER A 138 0.50 9.00 10.25
C SER A 138 1.18 9.31 11.59
N SER A 139 0.49 9.16 12.73
CA SER A 139 0.94 9.80 13.97
C SER A 139 1.83 8.93 14.88
N GLY A 140 3.10 9.32 15.01
CA GLY A 140 3.96 8.90 16.13
C GLY A 140 5.34 8.37 15.74
N LYS A 141 5.42 7.19 15.10
CA LYS A 141 6.69 6.47 14.90
C LYS A 141 6.97 5.97 13.47
N CYS A 142 5.94 5.68 12.66
CA CYS A 142 6.14 5.06 11.35
C CYS A 142 6.79 6.02 10.34
N HIS A 143 6.11 7.09 9.95
CA HIS A 143 6.68 8.10 9.05
C HIS A 143 7.89 8.85 9.61
N PRO A 144 7.92 9.25 10.90
CA PRO A 144 9.10 9.86 11.49
C PRO A 144 10.37 9.02 11.33
N ASP A 145 10.29 7.69 11.40
CA ASP A 145 11.45 6.80 11.25
C ASP A 145 11.97 6.79 9.80
N PHE A 146 11.09 6.74 8.79
CA PHE A 146 11.53 6.81 7.39
C PHE A 146 12.37 8.06 7.12
N ALA A 147 11.89 9.23 7.56
CA ALA A 147 12.62 10.48 7.39
C ALA A 147 13.90 10.53 8.25
N TYR A 148 13.84 10.04 9.49
CA TYR A 148 14.98 10.08 10.41
C TYR A 148 16.16 9.24 9.92
N TYR A 149 15.90 8.00 9.52
CA TYR A 149 16.95 7.07 9.10
C TYR A 149 17.46 7.35 7.69
N ALA A 150 16.62 7.90 6.80
CA ALA A 150 17.06 8.36 5.48
C ALA A 150 18.10 9.49 5.55
N CYS A 151 18.06 10.33 6.59
CA CYS A 151 18.99 11.46 6.78
C CYS A 151 20.44 11.05 7.12
N ASP A 152 20.77 9.74 7.14
CA ASP A 152 22.11 9.16 7.30
C ASP A 152 23.05 9.90 8.29
N GLY A 153 22.61 10.04 9.54
CA GLY A 153 23.43 10.64 10.60
C GLY A 153 23.51 12.18 10.59
N SER A 154 22.85 12.86 9.66
CA SER A 154 22.74 14.34 9.63
C SER A 154 22.35 14.90 11.00
N ALA A 155 22.94 16.04 11.36
CA ALA A 155 22.61 16.79 12.57
C ALA A 155 21.17 17.36 12.53
N TYR A 156 20.54 17.40 11.36
CA TYR A 156 19.21 17.96 11.14
C TYR A 156 18.10 16.90 11.02
N ARG A 157 18.41 15.61 11.18
CA ARG A 157 17.42 14.52 11.03
C ARG A 157 16.15 14.66 11.87
N ASN A 158 16.26 15.26 13.06
CA ASN A 158 15.08 15.52 13.91
C ASN A 158 14.11 16.53 13.28
N TYR A 159 14.62 17.51 12.51
CA TYR A 159 13.77 18.46 11.81
C TYR A 159 12.92 17.76 10.74
N ALA A 160 13.48 16.76 10.05
CA ALA A 160 12.75 15.94 9.09
C ALA A 160 11.74 15.02 9.78
N SER A 161 12.22 14.27 10.78
CA SER A 161 11.40 13.29 11.51
C SER A 161 10.16 13.91 12.17
N ASN A 162 10.31 15.08 12.79
CA ASN A 162 9.23 15.74 13.52
C ASN A 162 8.04 16.12 12.61
N VAL A 163 8.33 16.56 11.38
CA VAL A 163 7.27 17.01 10.46
C VAL A 163 6.73 15.88 9.58
N ALA A 164 7.51 14.82 9.41
CA ALA A 164 7.06 13.63 8.68
C ALA A 164 5.91 12.89 9.37
N GLY A 165 5.70 13.05 10.68
CA GLY A 165 4.59 12.39 11.39
C GLY A 165 3.23 13.05 11.21
N ASP A 166 3.18 14.32 10.82
CA ASP A 166 1.93 15.07 10.72
C ASP A 166 2.09 16.21 9.70
N PRO A 167 2.00 15.93 8.39
CA PRO A 167 2.09 16.93 7.34
C PRO A 167 0.76 17.65 7.12
N ASP A 168 -0.30 17.27 7.86
CA ASP A 168 -1.68 17.73 7.70
C ASP A 168 -1.88 19.16 8.23
N ASP A 169 -1.03 20.08 7.76
CA ASP A 169 -1.11 21.50 8.03
C ASP A 169 -2.20 22.14 7.14
N ASP A 170 -3.05 22.97 7.76
CA ASP A 170 -4.15 23.69 7.12
C ASP A 170 -3.70 24.55 5.91
N GLY A 171 -2.42 24.92 5.84
CA GLY A 171 -1.82 25.66 4.73
C GLY A 171 -1.75 24.89 3.41
N PHE A 172 -1.68 23.56 3.45
CA PHE A 172 -1.59 22.71 2.26
C PHE A 172 -2.79 21.78 2.11
N GLU A 173 -3.40 21.35 3.22
CA GLU A 173 -4.52 20.40 3.27
C GLU A 173 -5.87 21.09 3.53
N SER A 174 -6.16 22.15 2.76
CA SER A 174 -7.25 23.11 3.01
C SER A 174 -8.69 22.55 2.98
N SER A 175 -8.86 21.26 2.71
CA SER A 175 -10.15 20.58 2.80
C SER A 175 -9.95 19.11 3.16
N THR A 176 -10.97 18.49 3.76
CA THR A 176 -10.99 17.06 4.03
C THR A 176 -10.71 16.23 2.76
N PHE A 177 -11.22 16.66 1.61
CA PHE A 177 -10.92 15.99 0.33
C PHE A 177 -9.42 16.04 0.00
N ASN A 178 -8.82 17.23 0.06
CA ASN A 178 -7.41 17.42 -0.27
C ASN A 178 -6.52 16.60 0.66
N ARG A 179 -6.84 16.56 1.95
CA ARG A 179 -6.14 15.76 2.95
C ARG A 179 -6.02 14.31 2.52
N TYR A 180 -7.13 13.66 2.20
CA TYR A 180 -7.08 12.25 1.79
C TYR A 180 -6.50 12.04 0.40
N TYR A 181 -6.85 12.93 -0.54
CA TYR A 181 -6.39 12.84 -1.91
C TYR A 181 -4.86 12.95 -2.01
N ASN A 182 -4.24 13.82 -1.21
CA ASN A 182 -2.81 14.07 -1.24
C ASN A 182 -1.96 12.92 -0.67
N HIS A 183 -2.54 12.04 0.14
CA HIS A 183 -1.86 10.88 0.74
C HIS A 183 -2.02 9.62 -0.11
N TYR A 184 -2.70 9.72 -1.24
CA TYR A 184 -3.08 8.59 -2.08
C TYR A 184 -2.44 8.67 -3.47
N TRP A 185 -2.23 7.49 -4.07
CA TRP A 185 -1.98 7.34 -5.51
C TRP A 185 -2.49 5.98 -6.01
N ASP A 186 -3.51 5.96 -6.89
CA ASP A 186 -3.97 4.73 -7.53
C ASP A 186 -2.99 4.27 -8.62
N ALA A 187 -2.09 3.36 -8.24
CA ALA A 187 -1.15 2.72 -9.16
C ALA A 187 -1.83 1.92 -10.29
N PRO A 188 -2.89 1.13 -10.02
CA PRO A 188 -3.58 0.35 -11.04
C PRO A 188 -4.14 1.18 -12.20
N ASN A 189 -4.63 2.39 -11.94
CA ASN A 189 -5.29 3.23 -12.93
C ASN A 189 -4.31 4.14 -13.69
N LYS A 190 -3.41 3.52 -14.46
CA LYS A 190 -2.36 4.21 -15.25
C LYS A 190 -2.88 5.24 -16.25
N ASN A 191 -4.15 5.17 -16.63
CA ASN A 191 -4.78 6.07 -17.61
C ASN A 191 -5.49 7.28 -17.00
N ARG A 192 -5.70 7.30 -15.67
CA ARG A 192 -6.42 8.40 -14.99
C ARG A 192 -5.62 9.11 -13.91
N TYR A 193 -4.48 8.55 -13.48
CA TYR A 193 -3.52 9.25 -12.63
C TYR A 193 -4.16 9.87 -11.38
N ILE A 194 -4.80 9.06 -10.54
CA ILE A 194 -5.63 9.54 -9.44
C ILE A 194 -4.83 9.54 -8.14
N GLY A 195 -4.68 10.71 -7.54
CA GLY A 195 -3.99 10.89 -6.27
C GLY A 195 -2.99 12.05 -6.31
N GLY A 196 -2.81 12.70 -5.17
CA GLY A 196 -1.98 13.90 -5.03
C GLY A 196 -0.56 13.65 -4.54
N ALA A 197 -0.28 12.45 -4.01
CA ALA A 197 1.00 12.14 -3.35
C ALA A 197 2.24 12.42 -4.23
N PRO A 198 2.26 12.07 -5.54
CA PRO A 198 3.41 12.39 -6.40
C PRO A 198 3.68 13.90 -6.50
N SER A 199 2.62 14.70 -6.66
CA SER A 199 2.74 16.15 -6.80
C SER A 199 3.24 16.80 -5.51
N ARG A 200 2.75 16.33 -4.35
CA ARG A 200 3.18 16.82 -3.04
C ARG A 200 4.62 16.46 -2.72
N CYS A 201 5.02 15.21 -2.97
CA CYS A 201 6.41 14.79 -2.83
C CYS A 201 7.33 15.68 -3.66
N TYR A 202 6.99 15.92 -4.94
CA TYR A 202 7.75 16.80 -5.83
C TYR A 202 7.81 18.26 -5.37
N GLU A 203 6.68 18.84 -4.94
CA GLU A 203 6.59 20.21 -4.42
C GLU A 203 7.54 20.43 -3.23
N PHE A 204 7.47 19.55 -2.24
CA PHE A 204 8.31 19.65 -1.04
C PHE A 204 9.77 19.31 -1.31
N ALA A 205 10.08 18.38 -2.23
CA ALA A 205 11.45 18.09 -2.63
C ALA A 205 12.12 19.33 -3.26
N ASN A 206 11.42 20.03 -4.15
CA ASN A 206 11.94 21.27 -4.76
C ASN A 206 12.11 22.39 -3.72
N SER A 207 11.18 22.49 -2.77
CA SER A 207 11.27 23.43 -1.65
C SER A 207 12.47 23.12 -0.75
N ALA A 208 12.78 21.83 -0.54
CA ALA A 208 13.96 21.39 0.19
C ALA A 208 15.26 21.74 -0.54
N ILE A 209 15.34 21.49 -1.84
CA ILE A 209 16.50 21.84 -2.69
C ILE A 209 16.74 23.35 -2.67
N SER A 210 15.67 24.15 -2.81
CA SER A 210 15.78 25.62 -2.72
C SER A 210 16.32 26.07 -1.36
N ALA A 211 15.78 25.54 -0.25
CA ALA A 211 16.25 25.88 1.09
C ALA A 211 17.72 25.50 1.31
N LYS A 212 18.13 24.30 0.86
CA LYS A 212 19.52 23.82 0.90
C LYS A 212 20.45 24.75 0.13
N ASN A 213 20.09 25.13 -1.10
CA ASN A 213 20.90 26.01 -1.96
C ASN A 213 21.07 27.42 -1.36
N ASN A 214 20.15 27.85 -0.49
CA ASN A 214 20.23 29.10 0.25
C ASN A 214 20.88 28.96 1.64
N GLY A 215 21.37 27.77 2.01
CA GLY A 215 22.02 27.50 3.28
C GLY A 215 21.08 27.30 4.47
N TYR A 216 19.76 27.23 4.25
CA TYR A 216 18.76 27.03 5.29
C TYR A 216 18.58 25.54 5.62
N GLN A 217 19.59 24.94 6.25
CA GLN A 217 19.66 23.49 6.46
C GLN A 217 18.49 22.91 7.26
N ALA A 218 18.04 23.58 8.33
CA ALA A 218 16.88 23.14 9.11
C ALA A 218 15.61 23.10 8.25
N THR A 219 15.35 24.17 7.49
CA THR A 219 14.20 24.26 6.57
C THR A 219 14.29 23.23 5.44
N ALA A 220 15.49 22.97 4.91
CA ALA A 220 15.68 21.94 3.90
C ALA A 220 15.28 20.56 4.43
N HIS A 221 15.65 20.23 5.67
CA HIS A 221 15.30 18.95 6.29
C HIS A 221 13.82 18.88 6.68
N GLN A 222 13.18 19.98 7.08
CA GLN A 222 11.72 20.02 7.28
C GLN A 222 10.99 19.72 5.97
N ASN A 223 11.36 20.39 4.88
CA ASN A 223 10.77 20.14 3.57
C ASN A 223 11.04 18.72 3.06
N PHE A 224 12.22 18.15 3.34
CA PHE A 224 12.45 16.73 3.12
C PHE A 224 11.50 15.85 3.93
N GLY A 225 11.26 16.15 5.22
CA GLY A 225 10.32 15.43 6.05
C GLY A 225 8.90 15.40 5.47
N TYR A 226 8.39 16.52 4.98
CA TYR A 226 7.11 16.58 4.27
C TYR A 226 7.12 15.76 2.98
N SER A 227 8.16 15.88 2.16
CA SER A 227 8.30 15.13 0.91
C SER A 227 8.35 13.60 1.14
N SER A 228 9.10 13.20 2.17
CA SER A 228 9.25 11.81 2.63
C SER A 228 7.92 11.21 3.10
N HIS A 229 7.07 11.99 3.77
CA HIS A 229 5.74 11.53 4.18
C HIS A 229 4.92 11.05 2.99
N TYR A 230 4.69 11.92 1.98
CA TYR A 230 3.86 11.58 0.82
C TYR A 230 4.44 10.43 -0.01
N LEU A 231 5.78 10.29 -0.03
CA LEU A 231 6.41 9.11 -0.62
C LEU A 231 6.09 7.84 0.18
N SER A 232 6.16 7.94 1.51
CA SER A 232 6.00 6.81 2.42
C SER A 232 4.57 6.31 2.51
N ASP A 233 3.59 7.21 2.43
CA ASP A 233 2.17 6.87 2.33
C ASP A 233 1.94 5.85 1.22
N THR A 234 2.44 6.12 0.02
CA THR A 234 2.26 5.20 -1.13
C THR A 234 2.98 3.86 -0.98
N GLY A 235 3.81 3.69 0.04
CA GLY A 235 4.33 2.39 0.47
C GLY A 235 3.27 1.51 1.12
N ASN A 236 2.15 2.08 1.58
CA ASN A 236 1.01 1.37 2.12
C ASN A 236 0.08 0.90 0.97
N PRO A 237 -0.20 -0.42 0.85
CA PRO A 237 -1.14 -0.95 -0.14
C PRO A 237 -2.48 -0.21 -0.21
N PHE A 238 -3.04 0.21 0.94
CA PHE A 238 -4.33 0.94 0.99
C PHE A 238 -4.23 2.41 0.54
N HIS A 239 -3.02 2.97 0.46
CA HIS A 239 -2.76 4.29 -0.13
C HIS A 239 -2.40 4.21 -1.61
N SER A 240 -2.22 2.99 -2.13
CA SER A 240 -1.77 2.72 -3.49
C SER A 240 -2.84 2.08 -4.39
N ALA A 241 -3.90 1.55 -3.78
CA ALA A 241 -5.03 0.91 -4.44
C ALA A 241 -6.27 0.93 -3.53
N GLY A 242 -7.45 0.74 -4.13
CA GLY A 242 -8.69 0.47 -3.39
C GLY A 242 -9.57 1.68 -3.12
N ALA A 243 -9.12 2.91 -3.32
CA ALA A 243 -9.89 4.11 -2.99
C ALA A 243 -10.81 4.65 -4.11
N LEU A 244 -11.04 3.86 -5.19
CA LEU A 244 -11.84 4.29 -6.35
C LEU A 244 -13.27 3.69 -6.38
N ASP A 245 -14.22 4.45 -6.92
CA ASP A 245 -15.54 3.93 -7.33
C ASP A 245 -15.54 3.34 -8.76
N GLN A 246 -16.68 2.81 -9.21
CA GLN A 246 -16.89 2.29 -10.57
C GLN A 246 -16.63 3.31 -11.69
N PHE A 247 -16.71 4.61 -11.42
CA PHE A 247 -16.45 5.66 -12.40
C PHE A 247 -15.02 6.18 -12.32
N TYR A 248 -14.19 5.55 -11.49
CA TYR A 248 -12.83 5.95 -11.17
C TYR A 248 -12.77 7.36 -10.57
N ASN A 249 -13.68 7.68 -9.66
CA ASN A 249 -13.54 8.83 -8.78
C ASN A 249 -12.88 8.40 -7.47
N PHE A 250 -12.07 9.28 -6.89
CA PHE A 250 -11.55 9.10 -5.54
C PHE A 250 -12.70 9.16 -4.52
N VAL A 251 -12.78 8.16 -3.64
CA VAL A 251 -13.82 8.03 -2.61
C VAL A 251 -13.19 8.10 -1.23
N ILE A 252 -13.37 9.23 -0.55
CA ILE A 252 -12.85 9.46 0.80
C ILE A 252 -13.27 8.35 1.78
N ASN A 253 -14.51 7.86 1.69
CA ASN A 253 -15.01 6.84 2.62
C ASN A 253 -14.25 5.51 2.53
N LYS A 254 -13.63 5.20 1.39
CA LYS A 254 -12.81 3.99 1.24
C LYS A 254 -11.44 4.15 1.89
N PHE A 255 -10.94 5.38 1.98
CA PHE A 255 -9.73 5.70 2.73
C PHE A 255 -9.97 5.62 4.25
N ASN A 256 -11.16 6.02 4.73
CA ASN A 256 -11.55 5.87 6.14
C ASN A 256 -12.27 4.53 6.41
N GLY A 257 -12.01 3.52 5.59
CA GLY A 257 -12.63 2.21 5.73
C GLY A 257 -12.00 1.43 6.89
N VAL A 258 -12.81 0.63 7.60
CA VAL A 258 -12.32 -0.17 8.73
C VAL A 258 -11.18 -1.11 8.32
N ASN A 259 -11.18 -1.62 7.08
CA ASN A 259 -10.07 -2.42 6.55
C ASN A 259 -8.75 -1.65 6.50
N HIS A 260 -8.80 -0.41 6.02
CA HIS A 260 -7.64 0.48 5.98
C HIS A 260 -7.12 0.70 7.40
N ASP A 261 -8.01 1.09 8.31
CA ASP A 261 -7.68 1.38 9.71
C ASP A 261 -7.07 0.19 10.46
N LEU A 262 -7.62 -1.02 10.26
CA LEU A 262 -7.10 -2.24 10.85
C LEU A 262 -5.70 -2.57 10.36
N TYR A 263 -5.44 -2.38 9.07
CA TYR A 263 -4.12 -2.60 8.51
C TYR A 263 -3.10 -1.59 9.08
N GLU A 264 -3.43 -0.30 9.10
CA GLU A 264 -2.53 0.70 9.69
C GLU A 264 -2.24 0.46 11.17
N THR A 265 -3.26 0.04 11.93
CA THR A 265 -3.13 -0.36 13.33
C THR A 265 -2.19 -1.55 13.47
N TYR A 266 -2.33 -2.56 12.60
CA TYR A 266 -1.45 -3.73 12.57
C TYR A 266 0.03 -3.35 12.42
N ILE A 267 0.35 -2.46 11.47
CA ILE A 267 1.72 -1.96 11.30
C ILE A 267 2.18 -1.18 12.51
N TYR A 268 1.35 -0.26 13.00
CA TYR A 268 1.70 0.59 14.14
C TYR A 268 2.03 -0.25 15.38
N ASP A 269 1.22 -1.24 15.72
CA ASP A 269 1.43 -2.08 16.91
C ASP A 269 2.70 -2.93 16.80
N ARG A 270 3.05 -3.35 15.57
CA ARG A 270 4.21 -4.20 15.27
C ARG A 270 5.42 -3.43 14.75
N TRP A 271 5.42 -2.10 14.88
CA TRP A 271 6.55 -1.30 14.44
C TRP A 271 7.83 -1.65 15.20
N ASN A 272 7.74 -1.78 16.52
CA ASN A 272 8.88 -2.09 17.41
C ASN A 272 8.71 -3.43 18.15
N THR A 273 7.71 -4.23 17.78
CA THR A 273 7.39 -5.53 18.40
C THR A 273 7.00 -6.54 17.33
N GLY A 274 7.00 -7.85 17.64
CA GLY A 274 6.65 -8.89 16.67
C GLY A 274 7.55 -8.85 15.43
N TYR A 275 6.95 -8.62 14.26
CA TYR A 275 7.69 -8.42 12.99
C TYR A 275 8.71 -7.27 13.07
N ASN A 276 8.53 -6.30 13.96
CA ASN A 276 9.46 -5.18 14.18
C ASN A 276 9.75 -4.42 12.86
N PHE A 277 8.68 -3.86 12.28
CA PHE A 277 8.70 -3.16 10.99
C PHE A 277 9.69 -1.98 10.96
N GLY A 278 9.79 -1.21 12.04
CA GLY A 278 10.77 -0.12 12.18
C GLY A 278 12.22 -0.60 12.09
N GLY A 279 12.47 -1.87 12.39
CA GLY A 279 13.77 -2.50 12.19
C GLY A 279 14.15 -2.74 10.71
N TYR A 280 13.20 -2.74 9.78
CA TYR A 280 13.49 -2.76 8.34
C TYR A 280 13.80 -1.36 7.80
N VAL A 281 13.44 -0.31 8.53
CA VAL A 281 13.79 1.07 8.21
C VAL A 281 15.15 1.41 8.80
N SER A 282 15.30 1.29 10.12
CA SER A 282 16.54 1.59 10.85
C SER A 282 17.74 0.73 10.45
N GLY A 283 17.48 -0.50 9.98
CA GLY A 283 18.52 -1.44 9.53
C GLY A 283 18.81 -1.38 8.03
N ASN A 284 18.15 -0.51 7.27
CA ASN A 284 18.34 -0.37 5.84
C ASN A 284 19.40 0.68 5.54
N THR A 285 20.42 0.31 4.76
CA THR A 285 21.47 1.23 4.29
C THR A 285 21.50 1.31 2.77
N GLN A 286 20.53 0.67 2.10
CA GLN A 286 20.40 0.70 0.64
C GLN A 286 19.51 1.87 0.21
N SER A 287 19.83 2.47 -0.94
CA SER A 287 19.00 3.48 -1.59
C SER A 287 18.60 3.05 -3.00
N ILE A 288 17.42 3.48 -3.44
CA ILE A 288 17.01 3.44 -4.85
C ILE A 288 17.26 4.82 -5.43
N THR A 289 18.01 4.93 -6.52
CA THR A 289 18.28 6.22 -7.14
C THR A 289 16.98 6.91 -7.56
N VAL A 290 16.73 8.09 -6.99
CA VAL A 290 15.62 8.96 -7.36
C VAL A 290 16.13 10.00 -8.35
N THR A 291 15.50 10.09 -9.53
CA THR A 291 15.77 11.12 -10.53
C THR A 291 14.63 12.12 -10.67
N GLU A 292 13.43 11.74 -10.25
CA GLU A 292 12.23 12.58 -10.25
C GLU A 292 11.35 12.12 -9.07
N PRO A 293 11.16 12.95 -8.03
CA PRO A 293 10.43 12.58 -6.82
C PRO A 293 9.02 12.04 -7.07
N GLY A 294 8.24 12.65 -7.96
CA GLY A 294 6.88 12.21 -8.28
C GLY A 294 6.86 10.80 -8.89
N GLN A 295 7.81 10.46 -9.76
CA GLN A 295 7.94 9.13 -10.33
C GLN A 295 8.42 8.11 -9.29
N ALA A 296 9.24 8.51 -8.33
CA ALA A 296 9.61 7.64 -7.20
C ALA A 296 8.37 7.25 -6.37
N VAL A 297 7.47 8.20 -6.10
CA VAL A 297 6.18 7.93 -5.44
C VAL A 297 5.36 6.93 -6.26
N LYS A 298 5.20 7.15 -7.57
CA LYS A 298 4.45 6.25 -8.44
C LYS A 298 5.03 4.83 -8.46
N ASN A 299 6.36 4.71 -8.51
CA ASN A 299 7.02 3.41 -8.50
C ASN A 299 6.90 2.71 -7.15
N ASN A 300 6.89 3.46 -6.05
CA ASN A 300 6.63 2.91 -4.71
C ASN A 300 5.19 2.42 -4.59
N ALA A 301 4.23 3.19 -5.12
CA ALA A 301 2.82 2.80 -5.20
C ALA A 301 2.60 1.56 -6.08
N ASP A 302 3.23 1.48 -7.25
CA ASP A 302 3.15 0.30 -8.13
C ASP A 302 3.65 -0.96 -7.39
N TYR A 303 4.70 -0.82 -6.57
CA TYR A 303 5.24 -1.92 -5.77
C TYR A 303 4.33 -2.33 -4.61
N SER A 304 3.73 -1.39 -3.89
CA SER A 304 2.86 -1.71 -2.75
C SER A 304 1.47 -2.21 -3.20
N ALA A 305 0.94 -1.68 -4.29
CA ALA A 305 -0.38 -2.02 -4.82
C ALA A 305 -0.53 -3.49 -5.21
N GLN A 306 0.57 -4.19 -5.51
CA GLN A 306 0.54 -5.62 -5.83
C GLN A 306 0.16 -6.49 -4.61
N PHE A 307 0.25 -5.98 -3.39
CA PHE A 307 -0.09 -6.72 -2.17
C PHE A 307 -1.50 -6.44 -1.63
N TYR A 308 -2.19 -5.46 -2.23
CA TYR A 308 -3.49 -4.99 -1.75
C TYR A 308 -4.54 -6.11 -1.72
N ASP A 309 -4.64 -6.93 -2.76
CA ASP A 309 -5.72 -7.92 -2.87
C ASP A 309 -5.64 -8.99 -1.78
N TYR A 310 -4.44 -9.52 -1.54
CA TYR A 310 -4.23 -10.51 -0.49
C TYR A 310 -4.50 -9.93 0.89
N ILE A 311 -3.92 -8.75 1.20
CA ILE A 311 -4.07 -8.13 2.52
C ILE A 311 -5.53 -7.76 2.77
N TRP A 312 -6.20 -7.17 1.78
CA TRP A 312 -7.62 -6.84 1.87
C TRP A 312 -8.45 -8.10 2.13
N ASP A 313 -8.20 -9.18 1.41
CA ASP A 313 -8.97 -10.41 1.56
C ASP A 313 -8.75 -11.08 2.93
N GLN A 314 -7.49 -11.12 3.40
CA GLN A 314 -7.16 -11.62 4.74
C GLN A 314 -7.85 -10.84 5.85
N ILE A 315 -7.85 -9.50 5.79
CA ILE A 315 -8.55 -8.68 6.78
C ILE A 315 -10.06 -8.93 6.71
N ASN A 316 -10.65 -9.05 5.51
CA ASN A 316 -12.08 -9.31 5.39
C ASN A 316 -12.47 -10.72 5.80
N ASN A 317 -11.58 -11.72 5.70
CA ASN A 317 -11.88 -13.10 6.09
C ASN A 317 -11.78 -13.30 7.60
N ASP A 318 -10.77 -12.70 8.22
CA ASP A 318 -10.51 -12.81 9.65
C ASP A 318 -9.97 -11.48 10.21
N PRO A 319 -10.84 -10.47 10.45
CA PRO A 319 -10.41 -9.15 10.90
C PRO A 319 -9.72 -9.16 12.28
N GLN A 320 -9.89 -10.23 13.07
CA GLN A 320 -9.26 -10.39 14.38
C GLN A 320 -7.92 -11.15 14.29
N GLY A 321 -7.82 -12.13 13.39
CA GLY A 321 -6.67 -13.03 13.29
C GLY A 321 -5.73 -12.78 12.11
N PHE A 322 -6.09 -11.95 11.11
CA PHE A 322 -5.25 -11.68 9.93
C PHE A 322 -3.81 -11.27 10.28
N ALA A 323 -3.65 -10.60 11.42
CA ALA A 323 -2.38 -10.12 11.94
C ALA A 323 -1.39 -11.25 12.31
N SER A 324 -1.86 -12.50 12.36
CA SER A 324 -1.04 -13.71 12.56
C SER A 324 -0.62 -14.39 11.26
N ASP A 325 -1.18 -13.99 10.11
CA ASP A 325 -0.80 -14.54 8.81
C ASP A 325 0.65 -14.14 8.46
N ALA A 326 1.46 -15.14 8.10
CA ALA A 326 2.88 -14.95 7.82
C ALA A 326 3.11 -14.17 6.51
N SER A 327 2.24 -14.35 5.51
CA SER A 327 2.33 -13.66 4.23
C SER A 327 1.96 -12.18 4.37
N VAL A 328 0.96 -11.84 5.21
CA VAL A 328 0.67 -10.44 5.58
C VAL A 328 1.92 -9.79 6.15
N GLY A 329 2.58 -10.42 7.13
CA GLY A 329 3.81 -9.91 7.71
C GLY A 329 4.94 -9.75 6.70
N TYR A 330 5.12 -10.73 5.81
CA TYR A 330 6.12 -10.70 4.76
C TYR A 330 5.85 -9.57 3.73
N TYR A 331 4.63 -9.45 3.22
CA TYR A 331 4.25 -8.41 2.26
C TYR A 331 4.39 -7.01 2.86
N THR A 332 3.95 -6.81 4.10
CA THR A 332 4.17 -5.55 4.81
C THR A 332 5.66 -5.24 4.98
N ALA A 333 6.48 -6.22 5.36
CA ALA A 333 7.93 -6.02 5.49
C ALA A 333 8.59 -5.64 4.16
N GLN A 334 8.16 -6.25 3.05
CA GLN A 334 8.60 -5.89 1.71
C GLN A 334 8.25 -4.44 1.35
N CYS A 335 7.01 -4.01 1.60
CA CYS A 335 6.57 -2.63 1.40
C CYS A 335 7.38 -1.62 2.23
N VAL A 336 7.56 -1.89 3.53
CA VAL A 336 8.31 -1.03 4.44
C VAL A 336 9.76 -0.90 4.00
N ARG A 337 10.43 -2.01 3.67
CA ARG A 337 11.82 -1.98 3.21
C ARG A 337 11.97 -1.23 1.90
N GLN A 338 11.11 -1.49 0.91
CA GLN A 338 11.14 -0.80 -0.38
C GLN A 338 10.97 0.71 -0.20
N THR A 339 10.02 1.11 0.64
CA THR A 339 9.76 2.50 0.99
C THR A 339 10.96 3.16 1.68
N ALA A 340 11.66 2.45 2.55
CA ALA A 340 12.89 2.95 3.16
C ALA A 340 13.94 3.27 2.09
N LYS A 341 14.19 2.34 1.13
CA LYS A 341 15.15 2.55 0.05
C LYS A 341 14.83 3.78 -0.81
N TYR A 342 13.55 4.01 -1.11
CA TYR A 342 13.12 5.21 -1.82
C TYR A 342 13.31 6.49 -1.00
N ASN A 343 13.06 6.46 0.31
CA ASN A 343 13.32 7.61 1.18
C ASN A 343 14.80 7.98 1.27
N HIS A 344 15.71 6.99 1.35
CA HIS A 344 17.15 7.25 1.23
C HIS A 344 17.49 7.88 -0.12
N GLY A 345 16.94 7.33 -1.21
CA GLY A 345 17.14 7.88 -2.55
C GLY A 345 16.61 9.31 -2.73
N LEU A 346 15.48 9.62 -2.12
CA LEU A 346 14.89 10.95 -2.10
C LEU A 346 15.77 11.94 -1.33
N TYR A 347 16.32 11.50 -0.19
CA TYR A 347 17.29 12.30 0.57
C TYR A 347 18.54 12.58 -0.26
N ASP A 348 19.12 11.56 -0.91
CA ASP A 348 20.29 11.67 -1.80
C ASP A 348 20.02 12.61 -3.00
N TYR A 349 18.80 12.61 -3.53
CA TYR A 349 18.40 13.51 -4.61
C TYR A 349 18.36 14.98 -4.17
N ILE A 350 17.96 15.24 -2.92
CA ILE A 350 17.82 16.60 -2.38
C ILE A 350 19.16 17.13 -1.85
N MET A 351 19.87 16.33 -1.07
CA MET A 351 21.07 16.70 -0.28
C MET A 351 22.37 16.49 -1.03
#